data_AF-A0A182QPH7-F1
#
_entry.id   AF-A0A182QPH7-F1
#
_cell.length_a   1.000
_cell.length_b   1.000
_cell.length_c   1.000
_cell.angle_alpha   90.00
_cell.angle_beta   90.00
_cell.angle_gamma   90.00
#
_symmetry.space_group_name_H-M   'P 1'
#
loop_
_entity.id
_entity.type
_entity.pdbx_description
1 polymer ?
#
loop_
_entity_poly.entity_id
_entity_poly.type
_entity_poly.pdbx_seq_one_letter_code
_entity_poly.pdbx_strand_id
1 'polypeptide(L)'
;LRIREANINSRTLTKMVSSKIIFFGICLLILIVAYSPAEASPQIELMGGYDIIGICITNCAQCKKMYGAFFEGHLCAEACVQFKGKTIPDCEDLSSIAPFLNKMN
;
A
#
# COMPACT_ATOMS: atom_id res chain seq x y z
N LEU A 1 40.46 -22.32 44.86
CA LEU A 1 39.56 -23.47 44.56
C LEU A 1 38.09 -23.07 44.34
N ARG A 2 37.49 -22.18 45.14
CA ARG A 2 36.06 -21.82 45.02
C ARG A 2 35.58 -21.18 43.69
N ILE A 3 36.44 -20.53 42.90
CA ILE A 3 36.02 -19.88 41.64
C ILE A 3 35.74 -20.91 40.52
N ARG A 4 36.41 -22.08 40.53
CA ARG A 4 36.16 -23.13 39.52
C ARG A 4 34.86 -23.90 39.78
N GLU A 5 34.40 -23.98 41.02
CA GLU A 5 33.18 -24.70 41.40
C GLU A 5 31.91 -23.98 40.92
N ALA A 6 31.89 -22.64 40.93
CA ALA A 6 30.74 -21.85 40.44
C ALA A 6 30.56 -21.91 38.91
N ASN A 7 31.65 -21.98 38.13
CA ASN A 7 31.60 -22.04 36.66
C ASN A 7 31.09 -23.40 36.16
N ILE A 8 31.41 -24.49 36.87
CA ILE A 8 30.91 -25.84 36.57
C ILE A 8 29.39 -25.92 36.82
N ASN A 9 28.88 -25.26 37.86
CA ASN A 9 27.45 -25.29 38.18
C ASN A 9 26.62 -24.51 37.14
N SER A 10 27.11 -23.34 36.68
CA SER A 10 26.45 -22.54 35.64
C SER A 10 26.37 -23.25 34.27
N ARG A 11 27.43 -23.95 33.85
CA ARG A 11 27.47 -24.71 32.58
C ARG A 11 26.63 -26.00 32.61
N THR A 12 26.39 -26.57 33.78
CA THR A 12 25.62 -27.82 33.93
C THR A 12 24.13 -27.52 34.02
N LEU A 13 23.74 -26.38 34.61
CA LEU A 13 22.34 -25.91 34.63
C LEU A 13 21.79 -25.68 33.21
N THR A 14 22.61 -25.15 32.29
CA THR A 14 22.20 -24.92 30.88
C THR A 14 22.05 -26.21 30.09
N LYS A 15 22.82 -27.26 30.44
CA LYS A 15 22.72 -28.59 29.81
C LYS A 15 21.56 -29.43 30.35
N MET A 16 20.98 -29.04 31.48
CA MET A 16 19.86 -29.71 32.15
C MET A 16 18.47 -29.27 31.69
N VAL A 17 18.35 -28.39 30.68
CA VAL A 17 17.08 -28.25 29.97
C VAL A 17 16.94 -29.47 29.07
N SER A 18 16.36 -30.54 29.60
CA SER A 18 16.18 -31.83 28.94
C SER A 18 15.73 -31.66 27.49
N SER A 19 16.41 -32.32 26.55
CA SER A 19 16.11 -32.25 25.11
C SER A 19 14.62 -32.47 24.77
N LYS A 20 13.90 -33.24 25.59
CA LYS A 20 12.45 -33.41 25.50
C LYS A 20 11.68 -32.13 25.82
N ILE A 21 12.09 -31.39 26.83
CA ILE A 21 11.50 -30.07 27.20
C ILE A 21 11.74 -29.07 26.08
N ILE A 22 12.93 -29.08 25.47
CA ILE A 22 13.24 -28.25 24.29
C ILE A 22 12.32 -28.62 23.12
N PHE A 23 12.17 -29.91 22.82
CA PHE A 23 11.31 -30.38 21.73
C PHE A 23 9.83 -30.02 21.96
N PHE A 24 9.31 -30.27 23.17
CA PHE A 24 7.94 -29.88 23.52
C PHE A 24 7.73 -28.36 23.45
N GLY A 25 8.73 -27.56 23.87
CA GLY A 25 8.70 -26.11 23.74
C GLY A 25 8.66 -25.65 22.28
N ILE A 26 9.46 -26.26 21.40
CA ILE A 26 9.47 -25.95 19.96
C ILE A 26 8.14 -26.34 19.31
N CYS A 27 7.60 -27.53 19.60
CA CYS A 27 6.30 -27.96 19.07
C CYS A 27 5.16 -27.03 19.53
N LEU A 28 5.16 -26.61 20.80
CA LEU A 28 4.17 -25.68 21.33
C LEU A 28 4.27 -24.31 20.63
N LEU A 29 5.49 -23.82 20.41
CA LEU A 29 5.72 -22.57 19.67
C LEU A 29 5.24 -22.66 18.22
N ILE A 30 5.52 -23.76 17.52
CA ILE A 30 5.05 -23.97 16.14
C ILE A 30 3.53 -24.01 16.07
N LEU A 31 2.87 -24.68 17.02
CA LEU A 31 1.41 -24.70 17.09
C LEU A 31 0.86 -23.28 17.29
N ILE A 32 1.42 -22.50 18.22
CA ILE A 32 0.99 -21.12 18.46
C ILE A 32 1.10 -20.25 17.19
N VAL A 33 2.20 -20.38 16.44
CA VAL A 33 2.38 -19.65 15.17
C VAL A 33 1.41 -20.14 14.08
N ALA A 34 1.14 -21.45 14.01
CA ALA A 34 0.21 -22.00 13.03
C ALA A 34 -1.26 -21.61 13.29
N TYR A 35 -1.62 -21.34 14.55
CA TYR A 35 -2.96 -20.89 14.95
C TYR A 35 -3.12 -19.37 14.97
N SER A 36 -2.12 -18.59 14.57
CA SER A 36 -2.31 -17.15 14.44
C SER A 36 -3.39 -16.86 13.39
N PRO A 37 -4.41 -16.04 13.69
CA PRO A 37 -5.39 -15.64 12.69
C PRO A 37 -4.66 -14.90 11.56
N ALA A 38 -4.78 -15.40 10.33
CA ALA A 38 -4.32 -14.67 9.16
C ALA A 38 -5.28 -13.51 8.92
N GLU A 39 -4.88 -12.30 9.31
CA GLU A 39 -5.57 -11.07 8.93
C GLU A 39 -5.38 -10.87 7.42
N ALA A 40 -6.32 -11.37 6.62
CA ALA A 40 -6.41 -11.05 5.21
C ALA A 40 -6.76 -9.56 5.09
N SER A 41 -5.73 -8.72 5.02
CA SER A 41 -5.85 -7.30 4.73
C SER A 41 -5.96 -7.15 3.21
N PRO A 42 -7.14 -6.86 2.64
CA PRO A 42 -7.20 -6.48 1.24
C PRO A 42 -6.39 -5.18 1.09
N GLN A 43 -5.29 -5.24 0.33
CA GLN A 43 -4.58 -4.05 -0.12
C GLN A 43 -5.47 -3.26 -1.10
N ILE A 44 -6.49 -2.56 -0.61
CA ILE A 44 -6.91 -1.35 -1.31
C ILE A 44 -5.75 -0.38 -1.09
N GLU A 45 -4.81 -0.45 -2.03
CA GLU A 45 -3.54 0.24 -2.00
C GLU A 45 -3.82 1.74 -1.93
N LEU A 46 -3.62 2.32 -0.74
CA LEU A 46 -3.62 3.77 -0.55
C LEU A 46 -2.44 4.45 -1.29
N MET A 47 -1.62 3.67 -2.01
CA MET A 47 -0.63 4.12 -3.02
C MET A 47 -1.19 4.18 -4.46
N GLY A 48 -2.45 3.77 -4.70
CA GLY A 48 -3.12 3.87 -6.01
C GLY A 48 -3.55 5.28 -6.41
N GLY A 49 -3.33 6.30 -5.56
CA GLY A 49 -3.65 7.68 -5.89
C GLY A 49 -2.88 8.22 -7.11
N TYR A 50 -1.65 7.74 -7.34
CA TYR A 50 -0.88 8.14 -8.52
C TYR A 50 -1.45 7.54 -9.82
N ASP A 51 -1.98 6.32 -9.75
CA ASP A 51 -2.62 5.68 -10.91
C ASP A 51 -3.89 6.44 -11.32
N ILE A 52 -4.73 6.81 -10.35
CA ILE A 52 -5.96 7.58 -10.61
C ILE A 52 -5.64 8.98 -11.16
N ILE A 53 -4.59 9.65 -10.66
CA ILE A 53 -4.13 10.93 -11.22
C ILE A 53 -3.63 10.73 -12.66
N GLY A 54 -2.85 9.66 -12.91
CA GLY A 54 -2.35 9.32 -14.23
C GLY A 54 -3.48 9.09 -15.25
N ILE A 55 -4.52 8.34 -14.85
CA ILE A 55 -5.73 8.12 -15.64
C ILE A 55 -6.46 9.46 -15.89
N CYS A 56 -6.62 10.30 -14.86
CA CYS A 56 -7.25 11.62 -14.98
C CYS A 56 -6.52 12.51 -16.00
N ILE A 57 -5.20 12.63 -15.90
CA ILE A 57 -4.37 13.43 -16.81
C ILE A 57 -4.41 12.85 -18.24
N THR A 58 -4.39 11.52 -18.36
CA THR A 58 -4.48 10.84 -19.67
C THR A 58 -5.81 11.15 -20.36
N ASN A 59 -6.92 11.19 -19.62
CA ASN A 59 -8.21 11.61 -20.16
C ASN A 59 -8.21 13.10 -20.54
N CYS A 60 -7.62 13.99 -19.72
CA CYS A 60 -7.46 15.40 -20.12
C CYS A 60 -6.71 15.55 -21.45
N ALA A 61 -5.65 14.76 -21.68
CA ALA A 61 -4.91 14.77 -22.94
C ALA A 61 -5.75 14.26 -24.12
N GLN A 62 -6.60 13.25 -23.91
CA GLN A 62 -7.54 12.77 -24.93
C GLN A 62 -8.59 13.83 -25.28
N CYS A 63 -9.21 14.44 -24.27
CA CYS A 63 -10.22 15.48 -24.49
C CYS A 63 -9.59 16.68 -25.22
N LYS A 64 -8.34 17.04 -24.91
CA LYS A 64 -7.59 18.08 -25.64
C LYS A 64 -7.38 17.73 -27.12
N LYS A 65 -7.13 16.47 -27.45
CA LYS A 65 -7.02 16.02 -28.85
C LYS A 65 -8.37 16.08 -29.58
N MET A 66 -9.47 15.78 -28.90
CA MET A 66 -10.82 15.82 -29.47
C MET A 66 -11.33 17.25 -29.69
N TYR A 67 -11.22 18.10 -28.67
CA TYR A 67 -11.81 19.44 -28.66
C TYR A 67 -10.81 20.54 -29.06
N GLY A 68 -9.52 20.23 -29.17
CA GLY A 68 -8.51 21.17 -29.65
C GLY A 68 -8.42 22.43 -28.80
N ALA A 69 -8.49 23.60 -29.42
CA ALA A 69 -8.39 24.89 -28.74
C ALA A 69 -9.55 25.15 -27.76
N PHE A 70 -10.71 24.52 -27.96
CA PHE A 70 -11.90 24.71 -27.13
C PHE A 70 -11.80 24.09 -25.73
N PHE A 71 -10.81 23.22 -25.51
CA PHE A 71 -10.63 22.55 -24.23
C PHE A 71 -9.34 23.00 -23.55
N GLU A 72 -9.46 23.49 -22.33
CA GLU A 72 -8.36 23.95 -21.51
C GLU A 72 -7.72 22.78 -20.77
N GLY A 73 -7.02 21.93 -21.52
CA GLY A 73 -6.37 20.73 -20.99
C GLY A 73 -5.39 20.99 -19.85
N HIS A 74 -4.81 22.20 -19.77
CA HIS A 74 -3.94 22.61 -18.67
C HIS A 74 -4.72 22.77 -17.35
N LEU A 75 -5.89 23.41 -17.38
CA LEU A 75 -6.79 23.53 -16.22
C LEU A 75 -7.33 22.16 -15.79
N CYS A 76 -7.66 21.30 -16.76
CA CYS A 76 -8.07 19.93 -16.50
C CYS A 76 -6.98 19.14 -15.76
N ALA A 77 -5.74 19.19 -16.25
CA ALA A 77 -4.62 18.49 -15.62
C ALA A 77 -4.30 19.05 -14.22
N GLU A 78 -4.41 20.37 -14.03
CA GLU A 78 -4.25 20.99 -12.72
C GLU A 78 -5.31 20.50 -11.73
N ALA A 79 -6.58 20.46 -12.15
CA ALA A 79 -7.67 19.91 -11.34
C ALA A 79 -7.42 18.44 -10.97
N CYS A 80 -6.92 17.61 -11.90
CA CYS A 80 -6.53 16.22 -11.61
C CYS A 80 -5.52 16.13 -10.46
N VAL A 81 -4.53 17.01 -10.41
CA VAL A 81 -3.53 17.05 -9.33
C VAL A 81 -4.15 17.58 -8.03
N GLN A 82 -4.89 18.70 -8.10
CA GLN A 82 -5.51 19.34 -6.94
C GLN A 82 -6.48 18.41 -6.21
N PHE A 83 -7.30 17.67 -6.96
CA PHE A 83 -8.30 16.75 -6.42
C PHE A 83 -7.81 15.31 -6.33
N LYS A 84 -6.52 15.05 -6.61
CA LYS A 84 -5.92 13.70 -6.60
C LYS A 84 -6.68 12.68 -7.44
N GLY A 85 -7.16 13.11 -8.61
CA GLY A 85 -7.90 12.26 -9.55
C GLY A 85 -9.29 11.81 -9.07
N LYS A 86 -9.85 12.39 -8.00
CA LYS A 86 -11.19 12.02 -7.49
C LYS A 86 -12.33 12.17 -8.50
N THR A 87 -12.14 13.02 -9.51
CA THR A 87 -13.08 13.21 -10.61
C THR A 87 -12.28 13.05 -11.90
N ILE A 88 -12.54 11.96 -12.62
CA ILE A 88 -11.90 11.68 -13.91
C ILE A 88 -12.83 12.24 -15.00
N PRO A 89 -12.34 13.14 -15.86
CA PRO A 89 -13.14 13.65 -16.97
C PRO A 89 -13.41 12.55 -17.99
N ASP A 90 -14.64 12.48 -18.50
CA ASP A 90 -15.03 11.65 -19.63
C ASP A 90 -15.21 12.56 -20.85
N CYS A 91 -14.45 12.31 -21.91
CA CYS A 91 -14.46 13.16 -23.10
C CYS A 91 -15.75 13.05 -23.93
N GLU A 92 -16.56 12.02 -23.70
CA GLU A 92 -17.85 11.85 -24.35
C GLU A 92 -18.99 12.49 -23.52
N ASP A 93 -18.79 12.67 -22.22
CA ASP A 93 -19.73 13.34 -21.33
C ASP A 93 -19.43 14.84 -21.18
N LEU A 94 -20.18 15.66 -21.91
CA LEU A 94 -20.08 17.12 -21.84
C LEU A 94 -20.23 17.68 -20.42
N SER A 95 -21.00 17.03 -19.54
CA SER A 95 -21.19 17.52 -18.17
C SER A 95 -19.92 17.36 -17.32
N SER A 96 -19.12 16.34 -17.62
CA SER A 96 -17.85 16.04 -16.96
C SER A 96 -16.73 17.00 -17.37
N ILE A 97 -16.77 17.49 -18.62
CA ILE A 97 -15.76 18.41 -19.18
C ILE A 97 -16.20 19.88 -19.25
N ALA A 98 -17.47 20.20 -18.99
CA ALA A 98 -18.01 21.56 -19.05
C ALA A 98 -17.15 22.62 -18.33
N PRO A 99 -16.55 22.36 -17.15
CA PRO A 99 -15.72 23.34 -16.45
C PRO A 99 -14.44 23.72 -17.21
N PHE A 100 -13.99 22.89 -18.15
CA PHE A 100 -12.74 23.04 -18.89
C PHE A 100 -12.97 23.45 -20.35
N LEU A 101 -14.22 23.61 -20.77
CA LEU A 101 -14.56 24.10 -22.10
C LEU A 101 -14.54 25.63 -22.13
N ASN A 102 -13.73 26.19 -23.04
CA ASN A 102 -13.69 27.63 -23.27
C ASN A 102 -14.81 28.01 -24.24
N LYS A 103 -15.69 28.93 -23.81
CA LYS A 103 -16.78 29.47 -24.63
C LYS A 103 -16.32 30.57 -25.61
N MET A 104 -15.05 30.99 -25.55
CA MET A 104 -14.52 32.06 -26.38
C MET A 104 -13.98 31.53 -27.70
N ASN A 105 -14.89 31.24 -28.64
CA ASN A 105 -14.67 31.51 -30.06
C ASN A 105 -16.00 31.90 -30.72
#